data_AF-A0A935WLT5-F1
#
_entry.id   AF-A0A935WLT5-F1
#
_cell.length_a   1.000
_cell.length_b   1.000
_cell.length_c   1.000
_cell.angle_alpha   90.00
_cell.angle_beta   90.00
_cell.angle_gamma   90.00
#
_symmetry.space_group_name_H-M   'P 1'
#
loop_
_entity.id
_entity.type
_entity.pdbx_description
1 polymer ?
#
loop_
_entity_poly.entity_id
_entity_poly.type
_entity_poly.pdbx_seq_one_letter_code
_entity_poly.pdbx_strand_id
1 'polypeptide(L)'
;MEPEIDLRAIVDAVHRSAVDSDLFKIGGIRVRTLKHEIYKVADGNPENAFLHVRVAILEGRSVPDREKLGNMTIEAVDKLLAKARAKRGIALSVEVGEIDHNMSLKRNTLHSQGSAA
;
A
#
# COMPACT_ATOMS: atom_id res chain seq x y z
N MET A 1 -10.99 -1.98 -15.31
CA MET A 1 -9.95 -2.53 -14.41
C MET A 1 -10.39 -3.82 -13.70
N GLU A 2 -11.61 -3.89 -13.17
CA GLU A 2 -11.98 -4.90 -12.16
C GLU A 2 -12.09 -6.39 -12.55
N PRO A 3 -12.21 -6.85 -13.81
CA PRO A 3 -12.05 -8.29 -14.03
C PRO A 3 -10.58 -8.73 -14.06
N GLU A 4 -9.62 -7.81 -14.21
CA GLU A 4 -8.21 -8.15 -14.42
C GLU A 4 -7.30 -7.86 -13.22
N ILE A 5 -7.71 -6.99 -12.30
CA ILE A 5 -6.95 -6.65 -11.09
C ILE A 5 -7.80 -6.96 -9.88
N ASP A 6 -7.39 -7.97 -9.13
CA ASP A 6 -8.01 -8.34 -7.86
C ASP A 6 -7.57 -7.35 -6.77
N LEU A 7 -8.43 -6.36 -6.50
CA LEU A 7 -8.18 -5.34 -5.48
C LEU A 7 -8.07 -5.94 -4.06
N ARG A 8 -8.73 -7.08 -3.79
CA ARG A 8 -8.61 -7.75 -2.50
C ARG A 8 -7.23 -8.39 -2.35
N ALA A 9 -6.73 -9.04 -3.40
CA ALA A 9 -5.35 -9.54 -3.41
C ALA A 9 -4.32 -8.42 -3.24
N ILE A 10 -4.55 -7.24 -3.84
CA ILE A 10 -3.69 -6.06 -3.62
C ILE A 10 -3.71 -5.64 -2.14
N VAL A 11 -4.90 -5.50 -1.54
CA VAL A 11 -5.03 -5.13 -0.12
C VAL A 11 -4.30 -6.12 0.78
N ASP A 12 -4.48 -7.42 0.53
CA ASP A 12 -3.84 -8.48 1.30
C ASP A 12 -2.31 -8.45 1.14
N ALA A 13 -1.80 -8.18 -0.07
CA ALA A 13 -0.38 -8.08 -0.35
C ALA A 13 0.28 -6.89 0.37
N VAL A 14 -0.37 -5.72 0.35
CA VAL A 14 0.11 -4.53 1.09
C VAL A 14 0.03 -4.74 2.60
N HIS A 15 -1.01 -5.43 3.08
CA HIS A 15 -1.11 -5.77 4.50
C HIS A 15 0.02 -6.72 4.91
N ARG A 16 0.27 -7.78 4.14
CA ARG A 16 1.36 -8.73 4.40
C ARG A 16 2.73 -8.08 4.34
N SER A 17 3.00 -7.18 3.38
CA SER A 17 4.29 -6.48 3.35
C SER A 17 4.55 -5.67 4.63
N ALA A 18 3.51 -5.06 5.21
CA ALA A 18 3.62 -4.37 6.48
C ALA A 18 3.82 -5.33 7.67
N VAL A 19 3.17 -6.50 7.67
CA VAL A 19 3.38 -7.55 8.69
C VAL A 19 4.79 -8.11 8.63
N ASP A 20 5.21 -8.58 7.45
CA ASP A 20 6.49 -9.23 7.21
C ASP A 20 7.68 -8.26 7.36
N SER A 21 7.43 -6.95 7.34
CA SER A 21 8.45 -5.96 7.65
C SER A 21 8.94 -6.03 9.10
N ASP A 22 8.10 -6.56 10.00
CA ASP A 22 8.27 -6.59 11.46
C ASP A 22 8.38 -5.20 12.12
N LEU A 23 7.95 -4.14 11.41
CA LEU A 23 8.02 -2.77 11.89
C LEU A 23 6.80 -2.36 12.74
N PHE A 24 5.71 -3.13 12.68
CA PHE A 24 4.42 -2.76 13.25
C PHE A 24 3.77 -3.93 13.99
N LYS A 25 3.02 -3.60 15.05
CA LYS A 25 2.09 -4.56 15.66
C LYS A 25 0.88 -4.73 14.76
N ILE A 26 0.37 -5.96 14.61
CA ILE A 26 -0.76 -6.29 13.73
C ILE A 26 -1.98 -5.39 13.98
N GLY A 27 -2.32 -5.13 15.24
CA GLY A 27 -3.47 -4.30 15.63
C GLY A 27 -3.36 -2.82 15.21
N GLY A 28 -2.20 -2.40 14.72
CA GLY A 28 -1.95 -1.06 14.18
C GLY A 28 -2.03 -0.97 12.65
N ILE A 29 -2.08 -2.09 11.93
CA ILE A 29 -2.05 -2.13 10.47
C ILE A 29 -3.47 -1.97 9.93
N ARG A 30 -3.64 -1.07 8.96
CA ARG A 30 -4.92 -0.80 8.29
C ARG A 30 -4.65 -0.55 6.83
N VAL A 31 -5.32 -1.31 5.96
CA VAL A 31 -5.19 -1.16 4.51
C VAL A 31 -6.59 -0.97 3.92
N ARG A 32 -6.70 -0.04 2.99
CA ARG A 32 -7.94 0.28 2.28
C ARG A 32 -7.63 0.79 0.89
N THR A 33 -8.56 0.61 -0.03
CA THR A 33 -8.47 1.12 -1.39
C THR A 33 -9.56 2.17 -1.62
N LEU A 34 -9.27 3.10 -2.53
CA LEU A 34 -10.23 4.07 -3.06
C LEU A 34 -10.13 4.04 -4.58
N LYS A 35 -11.27 3.92 -5.25
CA LYS A 35 -11.36 3.99 -6.72
C LYS A 35 -11.70 5.42 -7.13
N HIS A 36 -10.96 5.95 -8.09
CA HIS A 36 -11.26 7.23 -8.72
C HIS A 36 -12.13 6.99 -9.96
N GLU A 37 -13.29 7.63 -10.04
CA GLU A 37 -14.18 7.53 -11.22
C GLU A 37 -13.78 8.48 -12.34
N ILE A 38 -13.21 9.64 -11.99
CA ILE A 38 -12.78 10.66 -12.92
C ILE A 38 -11.27 10.85 -12.74
N TYR A 39 -10.51 10.49 -13.76
CA TYR A 39 -9.06 10.62 -13.77
C TYR A 39 -8.53 10.69 -15.21
N LYS A 40 -7.29 11.16 -15.39
CA LYS A 40 -6.56 11.17 -16.67
C LYS A 40 -5.10 10.80 -16.40
N VAL A 41 -4.55 9.88 -17.20
CA VAL A 41 -3.18 9.37 -17.03
C VAL A 41 -2.37 9.66 -18.28
N ALA A 42 -1.17 10.24 -18.09
CA ALA A 42 -0.21 10.53 -19.15
C ALA A 42 -0.83 11.28 -20.35
N ASP A 43 -0.73 10.71 -21.55
CA ASP A 43 -1.26 11.25 -22.81
C ASP A 43 -2.79 11.29 -22.88
N GLY A 44 -3.49 10.73 -21.90
CA GLY A 44 -4.94 10.68 -21.84
C GLY A 44 -5.55 9.47 -22.56
N ASN A 45 -4.77 8.47 -22.94
CA ASN A 45 -5.32 7.20 -23.42
C ASN A 45 -6.26 6.60 -22.35
N PRO A 46 -7.54 6.31 -22.68
CA PRO A 46 -8.51 5.78 -21.73
C PRO A 46 -8.15 4.39 -21.17
N GLU A 47 -7.26 3.64 -21.84
CA GLU A 47 -6.76 2.36 -21.36
C GLU A 47 -5.66 2.50 -20.30
N ASN A 48 -5.03 3.68 -20.19
CA ASN A 48 -4.03 3.91 -19.16
C ASN A 48 -4.69 3.91 -17.78
N ALA A 49 -4.01 3.27 -16.84
CA ALA A 49 -4.43 3.24 -15.45
C ALA A 49 -3.26 3.56 -14.51
N PHE A 50 -3.58 3.72 -13.24
CA PHE A 50 -2.58 3.90 -12.20
C PHE A 50 -3.00 3.22 -10.91
N LEU A 51 -2.02 2.86 -10.09
CA LEU A 51 -2.21 2.42 -8.72
C LEU A 51 -1.14 3.13 -7.87
N HIS A 52 -1.61 3.96 -6.94
CA HIS A 52 -0.75 4.66 -5.99
C HIS A 52 -1.01 4.11 -4.59
N VAL A 53 0.03 3.60 -3.94
CA VAL A 53 -0.02 3.17 -2.53
C VAL A 53 0.63 4.24 -1.68
N ARG A 54 -0.12 4.79 -0.73
CA ARG A 54 0.44 5.65 0.31
C ARG A 54 0.44 4.91 1.64
N VAL A 55 1.62 4.70 2.18
CA VAL A 55 1.85 4.10 3.49
C VAL A 55 2.16 5.23 4.47
N ALA A 56 1.24 5.49 5.39
CA ALA A 56 1.39 6.54 6.40
C ALA A 56 1.72 5.91 7.75
N ILE A 57 2.90 6.19 8.29
CA ILE A 57 3.43 5.61 9.53
C ILE A 57 3.68 6.70 10.56
N LEU A 58 3.75 6.36 11.85
CA LEU A 58 4.24 7.32 12.84
C LEU A 58 5.75 7.55 12.63
N GLU A 59 6.19 8.77 12.94
CA GLU A 59 7.62 9.11 12.95
C GLU A 59 8.45 8.17 13.84
N GLY A 60 9.75 8.08 13.54
CA GLY A 60 10.73 7.37 14.37
C GLY A 60 11.17 6.01 13.85
N ARG A 61 10.78 5.65 12.62
CA ARG A 61 11.43 4.57 11.87
C ARG A 61 12.63 5.11 11.10
N SER A 62 13.69 4.31 10.99
CA SER A 62 14.88 4.74 10.26
C SER A 62 14.58 4.88 8.76
N VAL A 63 15.45 5.58 8.02
CA VAL A 63 15.35 5.61 6.55
C VAL A 63 15.42 4.19 5.96
N PRO A 64 16.38 3.32 6.34
CA PRO A 64 16.42 1.93 5.87
C PRO A 64 15.14 1.13 6.16
N ASP A 65 14.49 1.32 7.30
CA ASP A 65 13.22 0.64 7.61
C ASP A 65 12.10 1.06 6.65
N ARG A 66 12.02 2.36 6.34
CA ARG A 66 11.04 2.90 5.41
C ARG A 66 11.31 2.45 3.98
N GLU A 67 12.57 2.42 3.57
CA GLU A 67 12.98 1.87 2.26
C GLU A 67 12.63 0.39 2.16
N LYS A 68 12.94 -0.42 3.18
CA LYS A 68 12.55 -1.83 3.26
C LYS A 68 11.03 -1.99 3.07
N LEU A 69 10.23 -1.25 3.83
CA LEU A 69 8.77 -1.29 3.73
C LEU A 69 8.25 -0.89 2.34
N GLY A 70 8.80 0.18 1.77
CA GLY A 70 8.46 0.65 0.43
C GLY A 70 8.77 -0.40 -0.63
N ASN A 71 9.97 -0.97 -0.60
CA ASN A 71 10.44 -2.00 -1.53
C ASN A 71 9.59 -3.29 -1.42
N MET A 72 9.35 -3.79 -0.20
CA MET A 72 8.49 -4.97 0.00
C MET A 72 7.08 -4.73 -0.55
N THR A 73 6.54 -3.52 -0.36
CA THR A 73 5.18 -3.17 -0.81
C THR A 73 5.10 -3.05 -2.33
N ILE A 74 6.04 -2.34 -2.97
CA ILE A 74 6.01 -2.13 -4.43
C ILE A 74 6.22 -3.46 -5.17
N GLU A 75 7.14 -4.31 -4.71
CA GLU A 75 7.39 -5.62 -5.31
C GLU A 75 6.18 -6.56 -5.18
N ALA A 76 5.50 -6.57 -4.03
CA ALA A 76 4.33 -7.41 -3.80
C ALA A 76 3.17 -7.00 -4.72
N VAL A 77 2.93 -5.70 -4.87
CA VAL A 77 1.87 -5.17 -5.74
C VAL A 77 2.22 -5.35 -7.22
N ASP A 78 3.47 -5.11 -7.62
CA ASP A 78 3.88 -5.21 -9.02
C ASP A 78 3.71 -6.63 -9.58
N LYS A 79 4.03 -7.65 -8.77
CA LYS A 79 3.79 -9.07 -9.11
C LYS A 79 2.33 -9.34 -9.46
N LEU A 80 1.39 -8.75 -8.72
CA LEU A 80 -0.05 -8.92 -8.96
C LEU A 80 -0.53 -8.13 -10.18
N LEU A 81 0.15 -7.03 -10.52
CA LEU A 81 -0.17 -6.21 -11.70
C LEU A 81 0.46 -6.73 -13.00
N ALA A 82 1.43 -7.65 -12.95
CA ALA A 82 2.21 -8.11 -14.10
C ALA A 82 1.36 -8.47 -15.33
N LYS A 83 0.28 -9.25 -15.15
CA LYS A 83 -0.63 -9.63 -16.25
C LYS A 83 -1.36 -8.44 -16.87
N ALA A 84 -1.77 -7.47 -16.05
CA ALA A 84 -2.46 -6.28 -16.52
C ALA A 84 -1.50 -5.29 -17.19
N ARG A 85 -0.28 -5.15 -16.66
CA ARG A 85 0.81 -4.32 -17.22
C ARG A 85 1.29 -4.82 -18.58
N ALA A 86 1.19 -6.12 -18.85
CA ALA A 86 1.49 -6.68 -20.16
C ALA A 86 0.48 -6.28 -21.25
N LYS A 87 -0.72 -5.79 -20.87
CA LYS A 87 -1.81 -5.47 -21.81
C LYS A 87 -2.03 -3.97 -22.00
N ARG A 88 -1.67 -3.14 -21.03
CA ARG A 88 -1.91 -1.69 -21.02
C ARG A 88 -0.89 -0.94 -20.17
N GLY A 89 -0.81 0.38 -20.36
CA GLY A 89 -0.07 1.26 -19.49
C GLY A 89 -0.66 1.29 -18.09
N ILE A 90 0.12 0.88 -17.09
CA ILE A 90 -0.23 1.07 -15.67
C ILE A 90 0.96 1.68 -14.94
N ALA A 91 0.74 2.86 -14.39
CA ALA A 91 1.70 3.48 -13.48
C ALA A 91 1.50 2.94 -12.06
N LEU A 92 2.56 2.39 -11.45
CA LEU A 92 2.58 1.95 -10.06
C LEU A 92 3.53 2.86 -9.27
N SER A 93 3.09 3.35 -8.14
CA SER A 93 3.96 4.08 -7.20
C SER A 93 3.63 3.75 -5.75
N VAL A 94 4.66 3.81 -4.90
CA VAL A 94 4.54 3.66 -3.45
C VAL A 94 5.23 4.85 -2.78
N GLU A 95 4.52 5.51 -1.87
CA GLU A 95 5.06 6.55 -0.99
C GLU A 95 4.99 6.08 0.47
N VAL A 96 6.10 6.19 1.20
CA VAL A 96 6.12 5.96 2.65
C VAL A 96 6.31 7.30 3.35
N GLY A 97 5.23 7.82 3.92
CA GLY A 97 5.20 9.11 4.62
C GLY A 97 5.08 8.94 6.13
N GLU A 98 5.61 9.91 6.87
CA GLU A 98 5.52 9.94 8.33
C GLU A 98 4.38 10.86 8.80
N ILE A 99 3.87 10.56 10.00
CA ILE A 99 2.84 11.31 10.72
C ILE A 99 3.46 11.74 12.04
N ASP A 100 3.40 13.04 12.32
CA ASP A 100 3.79 13.63 13.61
C ASP A 100 3.10 12.90 14.77
N HIS A 101 3.91 12.44 15.72
CA HIS A 101 3.46 11.74 16.91
C HIS A 101 2.46 12.54 17.75
N ASN A 102 2.65 13.85 17.88
CA ASN A 102 1.80 14.75 18.65
C ASN A 102 0.47 15.05 17.94
N MET A 103 0.43 14.88 16.62
CA MET A 103 -0.77 15.10 15.79
C MET A 103 -1.55 13.80 15.52
N SER A 104 -1.12 12.68 16.10
CA SER A 104 -1.75 11.37 15.92
C SER A 104 -2.43 10.87 17.21
N LEU A 105 -3.68 11.29 17.42
CA LEU A 105 -4.49 10.83 18.54
C LEU A 105 -5.17 9.48 18.21
N LYS A 106 -5.00 8.47 19.06
CA LYS A 106 -5.51 7.12 18.83
C LYS A 106 -6.29 6.61 20.03
N ARG A 107 -7.48 6.06 19.78
CA ARG A 107 -8.20 5.14 20.67
C ARG A 107 -8.45 3.86 19.90
N ASN A 108 -7.85 2.76 20.33
CA ASN A 108 -7.89 1.50 19.60
C ASN A 108 -8.07 0.34 20.58
N THR A 109 -9.09 -0.49 20.38
CA THR A 109 -9.32 -1.70 21.17
C THR A 109 -8.54 -2.91 20.66
N LEU A 110 -7.89 -2.78 19.50
CA LEU A 110 -7.21 -3.88 18.82
C LEU A 110 -5.76 -4.11 19.31
N HIS A 111 -5.31 -3.44 20.37
CA HIS A 111 -3.95 -3.56 20.89
C HIS A 111 -3.59 -4.95 21.43
N SER A 112 -4.58 -5.74 21.83
CA SER A 112 -4.43 -7.10 22.35
C SER A 112 -4.30 -8.18 21.27
N GLN A 113 -4.54 -7.84 20.01
CA GLN A 113 -4.26 -8.73 18.88
C GLN A 113 -2.73 -8.81 18.76
N GLY A 114 -2.14 -9.92 19.25
CA GLY A 114 -0.68 -10.15 19.34
C GLY A 114 0.04 -10.23 17.99
N SER A 115 1.34 -10.48 18.00
CA SER A 115 2.19 -10.61 16.80
C SER A 115 1.58 -11.59 15.78
N ALA A 116 1.61 -11.27 14.49
CA ALA A 116 1.21 -12.22 13.45
C ALA A 116 2.19 -13.41 13.46
N ALA A 117 1.63 -14.62 13.49
CA ALA A 117 2.35 -15.89 13.42
C ALA A 117 2.76 -16.22 11.98
#